data_AF-A0A3B9K6Z2-F1
#
_entry.id   AF-A0A3B9K6Z2-F1
#
_cell.length_a   1.000
_cell.length_b   1.000
_cell.length_c   1.000
_cell.angle_alpha   90.00
_cell.angle_beta   90.00
_cell.angle_gamma   90.00
#
_symmetry.space_group_name_H-M   'P 1'
#
loop_
_entity.id
_entity.type
_entity.pdbx_description
1 polymer ?
#
loop_
_entity_poly.entity_id
_entity_poly.type
_entity_poly.pdbx_seq_one_letter_code
_entity_poly.pdbx_strand_id
1 'polypeptide(L)'
;MALFESYERREKQILEKLAEYGIGSIEEAEKITKDAGLDVYHLIEGIQPICFENAKWAYTIGAAIAIKKGCRKASEAAAAIGEGLQAFCIPGSVADRRKVGLGHGNLGKMLLEEDTEC
;
A
#
# COMPACT_ATOMS: atom_id res chain seq x y z
N MET A 1 -0.15 20.18 -8.49
CA MET A 1 1.10 19.77 -7.80
C MET A 1 1.13 18.25 -7.79
N ALA A 2 2.30 17.63 -7.92
CA ALA A 2 2.39 16.17 -7.83
C ALA A 2 1.97 15.70 -6.42
N LEU A 3 1.26 14.56 -6.32
CA LEU A 3 0.75 14.04 -5.05
C LEU A 3 1.86 13.60 -4.08
N PHE A 4 3.03 13.22 -4.60
CA PHE A 4 4.18 12.73 -3.83
C PHE A 4 5.48 12.83 -4.64
N GLU A 5 6.62 12.58 -3.98
CA GLU A 5 7.94 12.74 -4.59
C GLU A 5 8.22 11.68 -5.65
N SER A 6 8.79 12.11 -6.78
CA SER A 6 9.09 11.26 -7.95
C SER A 6 7.84 10.59 -8.56
N TYR A 7 6.68 11.26 -8.49
CA TYR A 7 5.41 10.77 -9.03
C TYR A 7 5.53 10.15 -10.44
N GLU A 8 6.09 10.89 -11.40
CA GLU A 8 6.24 10.44 -12.80
C GLU A 8 7.06 9.14 -12.94
N ARG A 9 7.96 8.87 -12.00
CA ARG A 9 8.78 7.64 -12.00
C ARG A 9 8.07 6.43 -11.41
N ARG A 10 6.93 6.64 -10.75
CA ARG A 10 6.18 5.62 -9.99
C ARG A 10 4.78 5.39 -10.56
N GLU A 11 4.16 6.42 -11.13
CA GLU A 11 2.78 6.45 -11.59
C GLU A 11 2.41 5.22 -12.41
N LYS A 12 3.18 4.91 -13.46
CA LYS A 12 2.94 3.75 -14.33
C LYS A 12 2.81 2.44 -13.53
N GLN A 13 3.76 2.18 -12.63
CA GLN A 13 3.79 0.96 -11.83
C GLN A 13 2.64 0.92 -10.81
N ILE A 14 2.29 2.07 -10.24
CA ILE A 14 1.16 2.19 -9.30
C ILE A 14 -0.16 1.92 -10.04
N LEU A 15 -0.40 2.56 -11.18
CA LEU A 15 -1.61 2.37 -11.97
C LEU A 15 -1.72 0.94 -12.51
N GLU A 16 -0.62 0.34 -12.96
CA GLU A 16 -0.59 -1.07 -13.37
C GLU A 16 -1.02 -2.00 -12.23
N LYS A 17 -0.51 -1.78 -11.01
CA LYS A 17 -0.90 -2.58 -9.84
C LYS A 17 -2.35 -2.34 -9.42
N LEU A 18 -2.82 -1.09 -9.42
CA LEU A 18 -4.20 -0.73 -9.08
C LEU A 18 -5.21 -1.33 -10.08
N ALA A 19 -4.86 -1.36 -11.36
CA ALA A 19 -5.70 -1.91 -12.41
C ALA A 19 -6.00 -3.41 -12.23
N GLU A 20 -5.08 -4.18 -11.62
CA GLU A 20 -5.30 -5.60 -11.28
C GLU A 20 -6.52 -5.80 -10.34
N TYR A 21 -6.92 -4.76 -9.60
CA TYR A 21 -8.05 -4.78 -8.66
C TYR A 21 -9.23 -3.93 -9.13
N GLY A 22 -9.21 -3.45 -10.38
CA GLY A 22 -10.23 -2.55 -10.92
C GLY A 22 -10.30 -1.23 -10.16
N ILE A 23 -9.13 -0.64 -9.87
CA ILE A 23 -8.97 0.73 -9.36
C ILE A 23 -8.24 1.51 -10.47
N GLY A 24 -8.87 2.56 -10.99
CA GLY A 24 -8.39 3.31 -12.17
C GLY A 24 -7.46 4.47 -11.85
N SER A 25 -7.39 4.92 -10.60
CA SER A 25 -6.54 6.05 -10.18
C SER A 25 -6.14 5.98 -8.70
N ILE A 26 -5.14 6.78 -8.32
CA ILE A 26 -4.69 6.89 -6.93
C ILE A 26 -5.75 7.60 -6.07
N GLU A 27 -6.45 8.57 -6.66
CA GLU A 27 -7.57 9.28 -6.06
C GLU A 27 -8.78 8.36 -5.85
N GLU A 28 -9.04 7.44 -6.79
CA GLU A 28 -10.06 6.40 -6.59
C GLU A 28 -9.69 5.47 -5.43
N ALA A 29 -8.41 5.13 -5.26
CA ALA A 29 -7.97 4.34 -4.12
C ALA A 29 -8.26 5.07 -2.78
N GLU A 30 -7.98 6.37 -2.71
CA GLU A 30 -8.31 7.19 -1.54
C GLU A 30 -9.83 7.26 -1.30
N LYS A 31 -10.62 7.42 -2.37
CA LYS A 31 -12.08 7.40 -2.28
C LYS A 31 -12.58 6.07 -1.72
N ILE A 32 -12.03 4.94 -2.18
CA ILE A 32 -12.39 3.60 -1.67
C ILE A 32 -12.12 3.50 -0.17
N THR A 33 -10.97 3.98 0.31
CA THR A 33 -10.66 3.92 1.75
C THR A 33 -11.57 4.86 2.55
N LYS A 34 -11.82 6.08 2.06
CA LYS A 34 -12.71 7.04 2.74
C LYS A 34 -14.17 6.56 2.78
N ASP A 35 -14.66 5.98 1.69
CA ASP A 35 -16.00 5.38 1.62
C ASP A 35 -16.15 4.20 2.61
N ALA A 36 -15.04 3.53 2.94
CA ALA A 36 -14.98 2.50 3.99
C ALA A 36 -14.80 3.07 5.41
N GLY A 37 -14.80 4.40 5.58
CA GLY A 37 -14.62 5.07 6.87
C GLY A 37 -13.15 5.18 7.32
N LEU A 38 -12.19 5.01 6.41
CA LEU A 38 -10.76 5.03 6.70
C LEU A 38 -10.07 6.21 6.03
N ASP A 39 -9.61 7.19 6.83
CA ASP A 39 -8.68 8.21 6.38
C ASP A 39 -7.22 7.72 6.54
N VAL A 40 -6.82 6.83 5.63
CA VAL A 40 -5.51 6.17 5.70
C VAL A 40 -4.36 7.16 5.61
N TYR A 41 -4.50 8.20 4.79
CA TYR A 41 -3.47 9.22 4.60
C TYR A 41 -3.12 9.90 5.94
N HIS A 42 -4.11 10.45 6.65
CA HIS A 42 -3.89 11.10 7.94
C HIS A 42 -3.64 10.09 9.08
N LEU A 43 -4.14 8.86 8.98
CA LEU A 43 -3.82 7.81 9.93
C LEU A 43 -2.31 7.51 9.94
N ILE A 44 -1.70 7.37 8.77
CA ILE A 44 -0.26 7.11 8.64
C ILE A 44 0.56 8.31 9.12
N GLU A 45 0.12 9.52 8.80
CA GLU A 45 0.73 10.75 9.31
C GLU A 45 0.66 10.82 10.84
N GLY A 46 -0.48 10.48 11.43
CA GLY A 46 -0.66 10.46 12.89
C GLY A 46 0.20 9.42 13.59
N ILE A 47 0.45 8.27 12.96
CA ILE A 47 1.34 7.22 13.49
C ILE A 47 2.80 7.66 13.41
N GLN A 48 3.22 8.23 12.28
CA GLN A 48 4.60 8.66 12.04
C GLN A 48 4.60 10.07 11.41
N PRO A 49 4.63 11.15 12.23
CA PRO A 49 4.52 12.53 11.74
C PRO A 49 5.63 12.98 10.78
N ILE A 50 6.76 12.28 10.78
CA ILE A 50 7.90 12.54 9.89
C ILE A 50 7.92 11.62 8.65
N CYS A 51 6.83 10.91 8.36
CA CYS A 51 6.75 10.06 7.18
C CYS A 51 6.69 10.89 5.89
N PHE A 52 7.23 10.34 4.81
CA PHE A 52 7.19 10.97 3.50
C PHE A 52 5.79 10.85 2.87
N GLU A 53 5.47 11.73 1.91
CA GLU A 53 4.23 11.64 1.12
C GLU A 53 4.07 10.27 0.47
N ASN A 54 5.17 9.72 -0.05
CA ASN A 54 5.20 8.36 -0.60
C ASN A 54 4.64 7.30 0.37
N ALA A 55 4.93 7.39 1.67
CA ALA A 55 4.43 6.42 2.63
C ALA A 55 2.92 6.54 2.80
N LYS A 56 2.42 7.76 3.04
CA LYS A 56 0.99 8.04 3.21
C LYS A 56 0.18 7.47 2.03
N TRP A 57 0.62 7.74 0.80
CA TRP A 57 -0.05 7.22 -0.40
C TRP A 57 0.14 5.72 -0.63
N ALA A 58 1.31 5.15 -0.33
CA ALA A 58 1.56 3.72 -0.49
C ALA A 58 0.64 2.87 0.40
N TYR A 59 0.42 3.31 1.64
CA TYR A 59 -0.54 2.68 2.54
C TYR A 59 -1.99 2.90 2.09
N THR A 60 -2.35 4.09 1.59
CA THR A 60 -3.68 4.36 1.03
C THR A 60 -4.03 3.40 -0.10
N ILE A 61 -3.15 3.24 -1.10
CA ILE A 61 -3.40 2.31 -2.20
C ILE A 61 -3.40 0.85 -1.74
N GLY A 62 -2.54 0.49 -0.78
CA GLY A 62 -2.48 -0.86 -0.21
C GLY A 62 -3.76 -1.21 0.56
N ALA A 63 -4.31 -0.26 1.31
CA ALA A 63 -5.59 -0.41 2.00
C ALA A 63 -6.75 -0.52 1.01
N ALA A 64 -6.77 0.27 -0.07
CA ALA A 64 -7.77 0.14 -1.12
C ALA A 64 -7.73 -1.24 -1.79
N ILE A 65 -6.53 -1.78 -2.06
CA ILE A 65 -6.34 -3.15 -2.55
C ILE A 65 -6.91 -4.17 -1.55
N ALA A 66 -6.62 -4.03 -0.26
CA ALA A 66 -7.15 -4.92 0.78
C ALA A 66 -8.70 -4.91 0.82
N ILE A 67 -9.30 -3.73 0.69
CA ILE A 67 -10.76 -3.56 0.61
C ILE A 67 -11.33 -4.25 -0.64
N LYS A 68 -10.73 -4.04 -1.81
CA LYS A 68 -11.16 -4.68 -3.07
C LYS A 68 -11.02 -6.21 -3.02
N LYS A 69 -9.99 -6.72 -2.36
CA LYS A 69 -9.79 -8.17 -2.12
C LYS A 69 -10.79 -8.76 -1.11
N GLY A 70 -11.54 -7.91 -0.40
CA GLY A 70 -12.48 -8.34 0.64
C GLY A 70 -11.80 -8.93 1.87
N CYS A 71 -10.54 -8.54 2.16
CA CYS A 71 -9.78 -9.04 3.30
C CYS A 71 -10.57 -8.84 4.60
N ARG A 72 -10.70 -9.91 5.38
CA ARG A 72 -11.41 -9.90 6.68
C ARG A 72 -10.50 -10.14 7.86
N LYS A 73 -9.29 -10.65 7.62
CA LYS A 73 -8.25 -10.85 8.63
C LYS A 73 -7.17 -9.78 8.53
N ALA A 74 -6.60 -9.40 9.66
CA ALA A 74 -5.49 -8.44 9.72
C ALA A 74 -4.25 -8.93 8.94
N SER A 75 -3.96 -10.23 8.99
CA SER A 75 -2.86 -10.85 8.27
C SER A 75 -3.02 -10.75 6.73
N GLU A 76 -4.24 -10.96 6.22
CA GLU A 76 -4.58 -10.78 4.79
C GLU A 76 -4.44 -9.32 4.36
N ALA A 77 -4.93 -8.40 5.20
CA ALA A 77 -4.81 -6.97 4.95
C ALA A 77 -3.35 -6.52 4.92
N ALA A 78 -2.50 -7.02 5.83
CA ALA A 78 -1.07 -6.73 5.86
C ALA A 78 -0.36 -7.18 4.56
N ALA A 79 -0.67 -8.38 4.08
CA ALA A 79 -0.14 -8.86 2.80
C ALA A 79 -0.55 -7.97 1.63
N ALA A 80 -1.83 -7.56 1.57
CA ALA A 80 -2.34 -6.65 0.55
C ALA A 80 -1.71 -5.25 0.61
N ILE A 81 -1.49 -4.71 1.81
CA ILE A 81 -0.77 -3.44 2.01
C ILE A 81 0.66 -3.55 1.45
N GLY A 82 1.31 -4.70 1.61
CA GLY A 82 2.62 -4.97 1.01
C GLY A 82 2.64 -4.80 -0.52
N GLU A 83 1.53 -5.08 -1.21
CA GLU A 83 1.41 -4.87 -2.66
C GLU A 83 1.41 -3.38 -3.00
N GLY A 84 0.72 -2.55 -2.21
CA GLY A 84 0.76 -1.10 -2.31
C GLY A 84 2.16 -0.53 -2.05
N LEU A 85 2.83 -0.98 -0.98
CA LEU A 85 4.22 -0.61 -0.69
C LEU A 85 5.18 -1.00 -1.83
N GLN A 86 4.95 -2.18 -2.44
CA GLN A 86 5.77 -2.64 -3.55
C GLN A 86 5.57 -1.80 -4.81
N ALA A 87 4.35 -1.36 -5.09
CA ALA A 87 4.06 -0.47 -6.21
C ALA A 87 4.78 0.89 -6.08
N PHE A 88 5.11 1.29 -4.85
CA PHE A 88 5.96 2.44 -4.54
C PHE A 88 7.46 2.12 -4.51
N CYS A 89 7.92 0.97 -5.03
CA CYS A 89 9.35 0.71 -5.18
C CYS A 89 9.80 1.05 -6.61
N ILE A 90 10.62 2.11 -6.78
CA ILE A 90 11.06 2.58 -8.11
C ILE A 90 11.65 1.42 -8.94
N PRO A 91 11.20 1.22 -10.19
CA PRO A 91 11.71 0.17 -11.06
C PRO A 91 13.25 0.17 -11.13
N GLY A 92 13.85 -1.01 -10.94
CA GLY A 92 15.31 -1.18 -11.00
C GLY A 92 16.07 -0.77 -9.73
N SER A 93 15.41 -0.16 -8.74
CA SER A 93 15.99 0.09 -7.42
C SER A 93 16.25 -1.21 -6.66
N VAL A 94 17.07 -1.15 -5.60
CA VAL A 94 17.28 -2.30 -4.70
C VAL A 94 15.95 -2.74 -4.07
N ALA A 95 15.09 -1.78 -3.69
CA ALA A 95 13.80 -2.06 -3.09
C ALA A 95 12.86 -2.83 -4.03
N ASP A 96 12.84 -2.46 -5.32
CA ASP A 96 12.08 -3.18 -6.34
C ASP A 96 12.63 -4.60 -6.57
N ARG A 97 13.95 -4.72 -6.75
CA ARG A 97 14.61 -6.01 -7.01
C ARG A 97 14.46 -6.99 -5.84
N ARG A 98 14.59 -6.50 -4.61
CA ARG A 98 14.46 -7.30 -3.38
C ARG A 98 13.01 -7.50 -2.94
N LYS A 99 12.05 -6.92 -3.67
CA LYS A 99 10.62 -6.99 -3.36
C LYS A 99 10.31 -6.57 -1.92
N VAL A 100 10.91 -5.43 -1.52
CA VAL A 100 10.89 -4.95 -0.14
C VAL A 100 9.46 -4.65 0.35
N GLY A 101 8.60 -4.08 -0.49
CA GLY A 101 7.21 -3.82 -0.11
C GLY A 101 6.44 -5.11 0.19
N LEU A 102 6.56 -6.10 -0.70
CA LEU A 102 5.97 -7.43 -0.49
C LEU A 102 6.55 -8.11 0.75
N GLY A 103 7.87 -7.99 0.96
CA GLY A 103 8.55 -8.52 2.13
C GLY A 103 7.99 -7.95 3.43
N HIS A 104 7.78 -6.64 3.52
CA HIS A 104 7.17 -6.01 4.70
C HIS A 104 5.72 -6.46 4.91
N GLY A 105 4.92 -6.53 3.85
CA GLY A 105 3.54 -7.02 3.96
C GLY A 105 3.48 -8.48 4.43
N ASN A 106 4.35 -9.34 3.92
CA ASN A 106 4.42 -10.75 4.32
C ASN A 106 4.97 -10.94 5.74
N LEU A 107 5.92 -10.10 6.16
CA LEU A 107 6.37 -10.08 7.55
C LEU A 107 5.22 -9.66 8.47
N GLY A 108 4.48 -8.60 8.11
CA GLY A 108 3.28 -8.19 8.85
C GLY A 108 2.22 -9.29 8.90
N LYS A 109 1.98 -9.98 7.78
CA LYS A 109 1.10 -11.14 7.73
C LYS A 109 1.52 -12.19 8.75
N MET A 110 2.78 -12.62 8.71
CA MET A 110 3.32 -13.65 9.60
C MET A 110 3.17 -13.25 11.07
N LEU A 111 3.47 -12.00 11.43
CA LEU A 111 3.33 -11.51 12.82
C LEU A 111 1.87 -11.43 13.31
N LEU A 112 0.90 -11.38 12.40
CA LEU A 112 -0.53 -11.28 12.70
C LEU A 112 -1.28 -12.61 12.55
N GLU A 113 -0.59 -13.67 12.12
CA GLU A 113 -1.14 -14.99 11.91
C GLU A 113 -0.94 -15.83 13.18
N GLU A 114 -2.01 -16.47 13.66
CA GLU A 114 -1.98 -17.25 14.93
C GLU A 114 -1.21 -18.56 14.82
N ASP A 115 -0.98 -19.04 13.59
CA ASP A 115 -0.24 -20.28 13.30
C ASP A 115 1.28 -20.07 13.22
N THR A 116 1.78 -18.85 13.46
CA THR A 116 3.22 -18.56 13.42
C THR A 116 3.92 -19.10 14.66
N GLU A 117 4.81 -20.07 14.47
CA GLU A 117 5.66 -20.63 15.52
C GLU A 117 7.05 -19.95 15.53
N CYS A 118 7.63 -19.78 16.73
CA CYS A 118 8.94 -19.16 16.97
C CYS A 118 10.09 -20.20 16.98
#